data_AF-A0A8I2YIE4-F1
#
_entry.id   AF-A0A8I2YIE4-F1
#
_cell.length_a   1.000
_cell.length_b   1.000
_cell.length_c   1.000
_cell.angle_alpha   90.00
_cell.angle_beta   90.00
_cell.angle_gamma   90.00
#
_symmetry.space_group_name_H-M   'P 1'
#
loop_
_entity.id
_entity.type
_entity.pdbx_description
1 polymer ?
#
loop_
_entity_poly.entity_id
_entity_poly.type
_entity_poly.pdbx_seq_one_letter_code
_entity_poly.pdbx_strand_id
1 'polypeptide(L)' 'MSDMLTLCSVASIKASRHACADHELSFSKTLQAKNLLLYHIKQLTWPDKHINTLVEFFWHLKSTPCTT' A
#
# COMPACT_ATOMS: atom_id res chain seq x y z
N MET A 1 -30.22 15.81 12.08
CA MET A 1 -29.13 16.11 11.12
C MET A 1 -28.64 14.78 10.62
N SER A 2 -28.89 14.47 9.35
CA SER A 2 -28.65 13.14 8.78
C SER A 2 -27.17 13.00 8.46
N ASP A 3 -26.46 12.10 9.14
CA ASP A 3 -25.09 11.72 8.83
C ASP A 3 -25.06 11.04 7.46
N MET A 4 -24.79 11.84 6.43
CA MET A 4 -24.63 11.36 5.06
C MET A 4 -23.27 10.63 4.97
N LEU A 5 -23.28 9.32 5.18
CA LEU A 5 -22.18 8.43 4.81
C LEU A 5 -22.05 8.44 3.28
N THR A 6 -21.21 9.34 2.77
CA THR A 6 -20.94 9.46 1.33
C THR A 6 -20.19 8.22 0.85
N LEU A 7 -20.94 7.22 0.40
CA LEU A 7 -20.39 6.05 -0.27
C LEU A 7 -19.95 6.46 -1.68
N CYS A 8 -18.71 6.94 -1.82
CA CYS A 8 -18.13 7.17 -3.14
C CYS A 8 -17.93 5.81 -3.83
N SER A 9 -18.60 5.62 -4.97
CA SER A 9 -18.33 4.47 -5.86
C SER A 9 -16.83 4.37 -6.13
N VAL A 10 -16.28 3.16 -6.11
CA VAL A 10 -14.86 2.89 -6.40
C VAL A 10 -14.44 3.50 -7.75
N ALA A 11 -15.38 3.62 -8.70
CA ALA A 11 -15.17 4.27 -9.99
C ALA A 11 -14.97 5.81 -9.92
N SER A 12 -15.33 6.46 -8.81
CA SER A 12 -15.15 7.90 -8.57
C SER A 12 -13.74 8.24 -8.06
N ILE A 13 -12.98 7.23 -7.60
CA ILE A 13 -11.58 7.43 -7.23
C ILE A 13 -10.78 7.50 -8.51
N LYS A 14 -10.61 8.72 -9.02
CA LYS A 14 -9.68 9.00 -10.12
C LYS A 14 -8.33 8.40 -9.75
N ALA A 15 -7.87 7.42 -10.52
CA ALA A 15 -6.56 6.83 -10.34
C ALA A 15 -5.52 7.96 -10.27
N SER A 16 -4.55 7.83 -9.34
CA SER A 16 -3.48 8.81 -9.20
C SER A 16 -2.88 9.10 -10.56
N ARG A 17 -2.59 10.38 -10.86
CA ARG A 17 -1.88 10.76 -12.10
C ARG A 17 -0.49 10.12 -12.22
N HIS A 18 0.02 9.54 -11.13
CA HIS A 18 1.28 8.81 -11.04
C HIS A 18 1.07 7.29 -10.96
N ALA A 19 -0.11 6.79 -11.32
CA ALA A 19 -0.34 5.36 -11.44
C ALA A 19 0.59 4.80 -12.52
N CYS A 20 1.38 3.80 -12.12
CA CYS A 20 2.27 3.04 -12.99
C CYS A 20 1.55 1.74 -13.33
N ALA A 21 1.71 1.24 -14.56
CA ALA A 21 1.21 -0.10 -14.86
C ALA A 21 2.01 -1.14 -14.06
N ASP A 22 1.38 -2.23 -13.64
CA ASP A 22 2.03 -3.24 -12.79
C ASP A 22 3.30 -3.82 -13.44
N HIS A 23 3.29 -3.97 -14.77
CA HIS A 23 4.43 -4.48 -15.54
C HIS A 23 5.58 -3.47 -15.68
N GLU A 24 5.34 -2.18 -15.43
CA GLU A 24 6.37 -1.12 -15.41
C GLU A 24 6.93 -0.89 -14.00
N LEU A 25 6.34 -1.52 -12.98
CA LEU A 25 6.75 -1.38 -11.60
C LEU A 25 7.91 -2.33 -11.31
N SER A 26 9.14 -1.79 -11.39
CA SER A 26 10.32 -2.55 -11.00
C SER A 26 10.26 -2.95 -9.52
N PHE A 27 10.83 -4.11 -9.18
CA PHE A 27 10.93 -4.57 -7.79
C PHE A 27 11.61 -3.53 -6.87
N SER A 28 12.57 -2.76 -7.41
CA SER A 28 13.21 -1.65 -6.68
C SER A 28 12.24 -0.53 -6.31
N LYS A 29 11.33 -0.14 -7.22
CA LYS A 29 10.29 0.86 -6.94
C LYS A 29 9.31 0.34 -5.89
N THR A 30 8.92 -0.93 -5.97
CA THR A 30 8.07 -1.58 -4.94
C THR A 30 8.74 -1.56 -3.57
N LEU A 31 10.03 -1.86 -3.49
CA LEU A 31 10.78 -1.84 -2.23
C LEU A 31 10.90 -0.42 -1.66
N GLN A 32 11.11 0.58 -2.52
CA GLN A 32 11.14 1.98 -2.11
C GLN A 32 9.78 2.45 -1.56
N ALA A 33 8.69 2.13 -2.27
CA ALA A 33 7.33 2.45 -1.85
C ALA A 33 6.99 1.79 -0.50
N LYS A 34 7.38 0.52 -0.31
CA LYS A 34 7.26 -0.17 0.98
C LYS A 34 7.95 0.59 2.11
N ASN A 35 9.21 0.98 1.91
CA ASN A 35 9.98 1.65 2.96
C ASN A 35 9.38 3.02 3.32
N LEU A 36 8.91 3.78 2.32
CA LEU A 36 8.20 5.04 2.54
C LEU A 36 6.91 4.83 3.31
N LEU A 37 6.10 3.84 2.94
CA LEU A 37 4.86 3.51 3.65
C LEU A 37 5.16 3.18 5.13
N LEU A 38 6.11 2.28 5.39
CA LEU A 38 6.49 1.88 6.75
C LEU A 38 7.05 3.06 7.57
N TYR A 39 7.77 3.98 6.94
CA TYR A 39 8.21 5.21 7.59
C TYR A 39 7.03 6.10 7.98
N HIS A 40 6.10 6.36 7.06
CA HIS A 40 4.97 7.23 7.33
C HIS A 40 3.99 6.67 8.36
N ILE A 41 3.66 5.38 8.33
CA ILE A 41 2.75 4.79 9.32
C ILE A 41 3.33 4.84 10.75
N LYS A 42 4.66 4.74 10.89
CA LYS A 42 5.34 4.93 12.18
C LYS A 42 5.19 6.37 12.69
N GLN A 43 5.32 7.36 11.80
CA GLN A 43 5.12 8.77 12.15
C GLN A 43 3.66 9.09 12.52
N LEU A 44 2.70 8.36 11.94
CA LEU A 44 1.27 8.51 12.21
C LEU A 44 0.78 7.74 13.45
N THR A 45 1.69 7.20 14.28
CA THR A 45 1.35 6.47 15.51
C THR A 45 0.35 5.33 15.29
N TRP A 46 0.48 4.61 14.17
CA TRP A 46 -0.32 3.42 13.95
C TRP A 46 -0.04 2.37 15.03
N PRO A 47 -1.06 1.61 15.48
CA PRO A 47 -0.83 0.52 16.42
C PRO A 47 0.18 -0.50 15.86
N ASP A 48 1.11 -0.94 16.72
CA ASP A 48 2.19 -1.85 16.33
C ASP A 48 1.69 -3.14 15.66
N LYS A 49 0.50 -3.62 16.05
CA LYS A 49 -0.16 -4.77 15.41
C LYS A 49 -0.31 -4.56 13.89
N HIS A 50 -0.73 -3.38 13.45
CA HIS A 50 -0.91 -3.09 12.02
C HIS A 50 0.44 -2.97 11.31
N ILE A 51 1.42 -2.35 11.96
CA ILE A 51 2.77 -2.21 11.42
C ILE A 51 3.39 -3.60 11.21
N ASN A 52 3.29 -4.48 12.21
CA ASN A 52 3.82 -5.84 12.17
C ASN A 52 3.16 -6.67 11.07
N THR A 53 1.82 -6.62 10.95
CA THR A 53 1.10 -7.30 9.85
C THR A 53 1.58 -6.85 8.48
N LEU A 54 1.82 -5.54 8.28
CA LEU A 54 2.36 -5.04 7.01
C LEU A 54 3.79 -5.50 6.76
N VAL A 55 4.65 -5.50 7.78
CA VAL A 55 6.03 -6.00 7.67
C VAL A 55 6.05 -7.47 7.26
N GLU A 56 5.23 -8.31 7.88
CA GLU A 56 5.10 -9.74 7.52
C GLU A 56 4.58 -9.92 6.10
N PHE A 57 3.54 -9.18 5.70
CA PHE A 57 3.01 -9.22 4.34
C PHE A 57 4.11 -8.94 3.29
N PHE A 58 4.88 -7.87 3.47
CA PHE A 58 5.95 -7.53 2.54
C PHE A 58 7.14 -8.48 2.61
N TRP A 59 7.39 -9.10 3.76
CA TRP A 59 8.39 -10.15 3.89
C TRP A 59 8.02 -11.37 3.05
N HIS A 60 6.76 -11.82 3.12
CA HIS A 60 6.26 -12.91 2.30
C HIS A 60 6.35 -12.56 0.81
N LEU A 61 5.94 -11.35 0.41
CA LEU A 61 6.02 -10.90 -0.98
C LEU A 61 7.45 -10.98 -1.54
N LYS A 62 8.45 -10.60 -0.74
CA LYS A 62 9.87 -10.72 -1.11
C LYS A 62 10.37 -12.18 -1.15
N SER A 63 9.83 -13.03 -0.28
CA SER A 63 10.29 -14.42 -0.09
C SER A 63 9.59 -15.41 -1.03
N THR A 64 8.49 -15.00 -1.67
CA THR A 64 7.85 -15.81 -2.71
C THR A 64 8.83 -16.02 -3.87
N PRO A 65 9.16 -17.27 -4.23
CA PRO A 65 9.96 -17.52 -5.41
C PRO A 65 9.22 -16.96 -6.63
N CYS A 66 9.98 -16.34 -7.53
CA CYS A 66 9.49 -15.89 -8.82
C CYS A 66 9.24 -17.15 -9.68
N THR A 67 8.14 -17.86 -9.46
CA THR A 67 7.70 -18.91 -10.39
C THR A 67 7.27 -18.20 -11.67
N THR A 68 8.18 -18.27 -12.65
CA THR A 68 8.03 -17.75 -14.01
C THR A 68 7.12 -18.67 -14.81
#